data_AF-X1H9A7-F1
#
_entry.id   AF-X1H9A7-F1
#
_cell.length_a   1.000
_cell.length_b   1.000
_cell.length_c   1.000
_cell.angle_alpha   90.00
_cell.angle_beta   90.00
_cell.angle_gamma   90.00
#
_symmetry.space_group_name_H-M   'P 1'
#
loop_
_entity.id
_entity.type
_entity.pdbx_description
1 polymer ?
#
loop_
_entity_poly.entity_id
_entity_poly.type
_entity_poly.pdbx_seq_one_letter_code
_entity_poly.pdbx_strand_id
1 'polypeptide(L)' 'MDMELESVEFYQTALEKSEDNLQKAFLRRLIEEEKEHHQLLQNTHSYLKDSGDWFLWEEKALLDGG' A
#
# COMPACT_ATOMS: atom_id res chain seq x y z
N MET A 1 -0.03 -3.03 5.71
CA MET A 1 1.04 -2.23 5.07
C MET A 1 2.27 -3.10 4.83
N ASP A 2 2.54 -4.07 5.70
CA ASP A 2 3.64 -5.04 5.60
C ASP A 2 3.72 -5.77 4.26
N MET A 3 2.58 -6.15 3.66
CA MET A 3 2.53 -6.82 2.34
C MET A 3 3.21 -6.02 1.22
N GLU A 4 3.07 -4.69 1.21
CA GLU A 4 3.71 -3.85 0.18
C GLU A 4 5.23 -3.79 0.38
N LEU A 5 5.68 -3.74 1.63
CA LEU A 5 7.11 -3.77 1.98
C LEU A 5 7.74 -5.12 1.63
N GLU A 6 7.06 -6.23 1.96
CA GLU A 6 7.47 -7.58 1.57
C GLU A 6 7.56 -7.73 0.04
N SER A 7 6.63 -7.12 -0.70
CA SER A 7 6.64 -7.12 -2.17
C SER A 7 7.80 -6.31 -2.74
N VAL A 8 8.11 -5.14 -2.15
CA VAL A 8 9.32 -4.36 -2.49
C VAL A 8 10.57 -5.21 -2.29
N GLU A 9 10.74 -5.86 -1.15
CA GLU A 9 11.90 -6.72 -0.86
C GLU A 9 12.01 -7.90 -1.83
N PHE A 10 10.87 -8.52 -2.15
CA PHE A 10 10.79 -9.62 -3.11
C PHE A 10 11.25 -9.18 -4.51
N TYR A 11 10.72 -8.08 -5.03
CA TYR A 11 11.08 -7.58 -6.35
C TYR A 11 12.51 -7.02 -6.39
N GLN A 12 12.99 -6.41 -5.30
CA GLN A 12 14.38 -5.96 -5.17
C GLN A 12 15.34 -7.16 -5.28
N THR A 13 15.04 -8.25 -4.58
CA THR A 13 15.82 -9.50 -4.64
C THR A 13 15.79 -10.11 -6.05
N ALA A 14 14.63 -10.10 -6.72
CA ALA A 14 14.51 -10.58 -8.10
C ALA A 14 15.29 -9.70 -9.09
N LEU A 15 15.31 -8.38 -8.87
CA LEU A 15 16.01 -7.40 -9.71
C LEU A 15 17.52 -7.62 -9.66
N GLU A 16 18.06 -7.88 -8.47
CA GLU A 16 19.48 -8.18 -8.25
C GLU A 16 19.94 -9.47 -8.95
N LYS A 17 19.04 -10.47 -9.03
CA LYS A 17 19.30 -11.76 -9.69
C LYS A 17 19.07 -11.76 -11.20
N SER A 18 18.43 -10.72 -11.73
CA SER A 18 18.14 -10.63 -13.16
C SER A 18 19.39 -10.20 -13.95
N GLU A 19 19.57 -10.74 -15.14
CA GLU A 19 20.60 -10.30 -16.11
C GLU A 19 19.99 -9.61 -17.33
N ASP A 20 18.70 -9.83 -17.59
CA ASP A 20 17.97 -9.23 -18.70
C ASP A 20 17.56 -7.78 -18.39
N ASN A 21 17.94 -6.86 -19.27
CA ASN A 21 17.63 -5.45 -19.15
C ASN A 21 16.11 -5.16 -19.18
N LEU A 22 15.33 -5.93 -19.94
CA LEU A 22 13.88 -5.74 -20.01
C LEU A 22 13.23 -6.16 -18.68
N GLN A 23 13.59 -7.34 -18.18
CA GLN A 23 13.13 -7.82 -16.88
C GLN A 23 13.54 -6.86 -15.74
N LYS A 24 14.76 -6.29 -15.79
CA LYS A 24 15.20 -5.28 -14.83
C LYS A 24 14.34 -4.02 -14.87
N ALA A 25 14.00 -3.53 -16.06
CA ALA A 25 13.15 -2.35 -16.20
C ALA A 25 11.74 -2.61 -15.64
N PHE A 26 11.19 -3.80 -15.91
CA PHE A 26 9.90 -4.23 -15.37
C PHE A 26 9.91 -4.33 -13.84
N LEU A 27 10.90 -5.00 -13.25
CA LEU A 27 11.01 -5.14 -11.80
C LEU A 27 11.20 -3.79 -11.10
N ARG A 28 11.98 -2.86 -11.69
CA ARG A 28 12.09 -1.48 -11.16
C ARG A 28 10.76 -0.76 -11.15
N ARG A 29 9.92 -0.96 -12.17
CA ARG A 29 8.59 -0.35 -12.22
C ARG A 29 7.70 -0.88 -11.11
N LEU A 30 7.68 -2.20 -10.90
CA LEU A 30 6.90 -2.81 -9.81
C LEU A 30 7.34 -2.29 -8.44
N ILE A 31 8.65 -2.22 -8.17
CA ILE A 31 9.17 -1.68 -6.91
C ILE A 31 8.67 -0.26 -6.64
N GLU A 32 8.57 0.59 -7.67
CA GLU A 32 8.06 1.94 -7.51
C GLU A 32 6.55 1.95 -7.24
N GLU A 33 5.78 1.12 -7.95
CA GLU A 33 4.32 1.00 -7.74
C GLU A 33 3.99 0.54 -6.31
N GLU A 34 4.70 -0.47 -5.76
CA GLU A 34 4.42 -0.92 -4.39
C GLU A 34 4.81 0.12 -3.33
N LYS A 35 5.81 0.97 -3.59
CA LYS A 35 6.12 2.11 -2.71
C LYS A 35 5.02 3.15 -2.73
N GLU A 36 4.48 3.46 -3.91
CA GLU A 36 3.33 4.36 -4.06
C GLU A 36 2.09 3.79 -3.34
N HIS A 37 1.80 2.50 -3.49
CA HIS A 37 0.73 1.81 -2.78
C HIS A 37 0.91 1.90 -1.26
N HIS A 38 2.11 1.60 -0.76
CA HIS A 38 2.41 1.71 0.66
C HIS A 38 2.16 3.12 1.21
N GLN A 39 2.63 4.15 0.49
CA GLN A 39 2.42 5.55 0.89
C GLN A 39 0.93 5.92 0.88
N LEU A 40 0.18 5.49 -0.13
CA LEU A 40 -1.26 5.74 -0.23
C LEU A 40 -2.02 5.08 0.94
N LEU A 41 -1.70 3.83 1.25
CA LEU A 41 -2.31 3.10 2.36
C LEU A 41 -1.97 3.74 3.70
N GLN A 42 -0.73 4.17 3.91
CA GLN A 42 -0.32 4.91 5.10
C GLN A 42 -1.11 6.21 5.26
N ASN A 43 -1.18 7.01 4.20
CA ASN A 43 -1.92 8.27 4.21
C ASN A 43 -3.41 8.06 4.48
N THR A 44 -4.00 7.05 3.85
CA THR A 44 -5.42 6.71 4.04
C THR A 44 -5.69 6.24 5.47
N HIS A 45 -4.84 5.38 6.01
CA HIS A 45 -4.95 4.92 7.39
C HIS A 45 -4.82 6.08 8.39
N SER A 46 -3.84 6.97 8.21
CA SER A 46 -3.69 8.16 9.04
C SER A 46 -4.90 9.09 8.92
N TYR A 47 -5.40 9.33 7.71
CA TYR A 47 -6.61 10.12 7.49
C TYR A 47 -7.79 9.54 8.26
N LEU A 48 -8.06 8.24 8.13
CA LEU A 48 -9.18 7.59 8.81
C LEU A 48 -9.04 7.60 10.33
N LYS A 49 -7.81 7.48 10.84
CA LYS A 49 -7.53 7.49 12.28
C LYS A 49 -7.62 8.89 12.90
N ASP A 50 -7.12 9.91 12.22
CA ASP A 50 -6.96 11.26 12.77
C ASP A 50 -8.15 12.18 12.47
N SER A 51 -8.94 11.91 11.42
CA SER A 51 -10.08 12.77 11.05
C SER A 51 -11.30 12.60 11.95
N GLY A 52 -11.40 11.53 12.74
CA GLY A 52 -12.63 11.19 13.48
C GLY A 52 -13.83 10.85 12.57
N ASP A 53 -13.70 11.00 11.24
CA ASP A 53 -14.73 10.67 10.25
C ASP A 53 -15.07 9.18 10.28
N TRP A 54 -14.08 8.32 10.60
CA TRP A 54 -14.30 6.89 10.77
C TRP A 54 -15.18 6.59 12.00
N PHE A 55 -15.02 7.34 13.09
CA PHE A 55 -15.85 7.21 14.29
C PHE A 55 -17.30 7.60 14.00
N LEU A 56 -17.52 8.67 13.23
CA LEU A 56 -18.83 9.08 12.73
C LEU A 56 -19.46 8.06 11.78
N TRP A 57 -18.66 7.36 10.96
CA TRP A 57 -19.15 6.31 10.07
C TRP A 57 -19.57 5.03 10.81
N GLU A 58 -18.77 4.55 11.77
CA GLU A 58 -19.16 3.43 12.64
C GLU A 58 -20.41 3.78 13.48
N GLU A 59 -20.47 4.98 14.05
CA GLU A 59 -21.56 5.39 14.93
C GLU A 59 -22.86 5.67 14.14
N LYS A 60 -22.80 6.24 12.92
CA LYS A 60 -23.99 6.35 12.05
C LYS A 60 -24.49 5.01 11.53
N ALA A 61 -23.61 4.05 11.24
CA ALA A 61 -24.03 2.70 10.85
C ALA A 61 -24.79 1.98 11.97
N LEU A 62 -24.53 2.33 13.24
CA LEU A 62 -25.27 1.85 14.41
C LEU A 62 -26.61 2.58 14.66
N LEU A 63 -26.78 3.81 14.18
CA LEU A 63 -27.96 4.65 14.45
C LEU A 63 -29.12 4.46 13.45
N ASP A 64 -28.89 3.89 12.27
CA ASP A 64 -29.93 3.69 11.24
C ASP A 64 -30.75 2.38 11.43
N GLY A 65 -30.76 1.84 12.65
CA GLY A 65 -31.43 0.59 13.04
C GLY A 65 -32.70 0.76 13.87
N GLY A 66 -33.58 1.72 13.55
CA GLY A 66 -34.86 1.94 14.24
C GLY A 66 -35.92 2.64 13.41
#